data_AF-A0ABD0QYV7-F1
#
_entry.id   AF-A0ABD0QYV7-F1
#
_cell.length_a   1.000
_cell.length_b   1.000
_cell.length_c   1.000
_cell.angle_alpha   90.00
_cell.angle_beta   90.00
_cell.angle_gamma   90.00
#
_symmetry.space_group_name_H-M   'P 1'
#
loop_
_entity.id
_entity.type
_entity.pdbx_description
1 polymer ?
#
loop_
_entity_poly.entity_id
_entity_poly.type
_entity_poly.pdbx_seq_one_letter_code
_entity_poly.pdbx_strand_id
1 'polypeptide(L)' 'PDRQTLMWSATWPKEVRQLAEDFLHDYVQINIGALELSANHNILQIVDVCMENEKDNK' A
#
# COMPACT_ATOMS: atom_id res chain seq x y z
N PRO A 1 28.34 4.50 3.66
CA PRO A 1 27.61 4.84 4.90
C PRO A 1 26.80 6.14 4.75
N ASP A 2 27.21 7.06 3.88
CA ASP A 2 26.63 8.41 3.80
C ASP A 2 25.49 8.56 2.77
N ARG A 3 24.80 7.47 2.43
CA ARG A 3 23.68 7.52 1.47
C ARG A 3 22.38 7.81 2.20
N GLN A 4 21.57 8.71 1.64
CA GLN A 4 20.18 8.86 2.04
C GLN A 4 19.34 7.85 1.25
N THR A 5 18.63 6.98 1.97
CA THR A 5 17.67 6.03 1.39
C THR A 5 16.27 6.56 1.58
N LEU A 6 15.46 6.59 0.52
CA LEU A 6 14.05 7.00 0.57
C LEU A 6 13.18 5.88 0.01
N MET A 7 12.10 5.55 0.70
CA MET A 7 11.09 4.58 0.26
C MET A 7 9.73 5.25 0.18
N TRP A 8 8.97 4.94 -0.88
CA TRP A 8 7.66 5.52 -1.16
C TRP A 8 6.68 4.42 -1.53
N SER A 9 5.49 4.42 -0.94
CA SER A 9 4.44 3.47 -1.28
C SER A 9 3.07 3.99 -0.87
N ALA A 10 2.03 3.59 -1.60
CA ALA A 10 0.64 3.79 -1.19
C ALA A 10 0.22 2.80 -0.08
N THR A 11 0.93 1.69 0.07
CA THR A 11 0.64 0.63 1.04
C THR A 11 1.88 0.29 1.87
N TRP A 12 1.72 0.21 3.19
CA TRP A 12 2.83 -0.10 4.12
C TRP A 12 2.46 -1.22 5.12
N PRO A 13 2.26 -2.46 4.63
CA PRO A 13 1.83 -3.59 5.44
C PRO A 13 2.95 -4.04 6.40
N LYS A 14 2.63 -4.84 7.42
CA LYS A 14 3.58 -5.15 8.50
C LYS A 14 4.78 -5.97 8.00
N GLU A 15 4.57 -6.83 7.01
CA GLU A 15 5.56 -7.79 6.53
C GLU A 15 6.75 -7.09 5.84
N VAL A 16 6.53 -5.92 5.23
CA VAL A 16 7.61 -5.17 4.53
C VAL A 16 8.39 -4.24 5.46
N ARG A 17 7.88 -3.97 6.67
CA ARG A 17 8.52 -3.03 7.62
C ARG A 17 9.87 -3.55 8.07
N GLN A 18 9.93 -4.83 8.42
CA GLN A 18 11.16 -5.45 8.89
C GLN A 18 12.22 -5.51 7.79
N LEU A 19 11.81 -5.76 6.54
CA LEU A 19 12.72 -5.69 5.40
C LEU A 19 13.23 -4.26 5.15
N ALA A 20 12.38 -3.25 5.34
CA ALA A 20 12.77 -1.86 5.14
C ALA A 20 13.85 -1.40 6.14
N GLU A 21 13.82 -1.92 7.38
CA GLU A 21 14.82 -1.63 8.43
C GLU A 21 16.24 -2.10 8.06
N ASP A 22 16.38 -3.11 7.19
CA ASP A 22 17.70 -3.54 6.70
C ASP A 22 18.37 -2.52 5.77
N PHE A 23 17.60 -1.59 5.18
CA PHE A 23 18.08 -0.62 4.19
C PHE A 23 18.03 0.84 4.66
N LEU A 24 17.32 1.10 5.75
CA LEU A 24 17.10 2.43 6.33
C LEU A 24 17.89 2.57 7.65
N HIS A 25 18.42 3.77 7.91
CA HIS A 25 19.14 4.07 9.15
C HIS A 25 18.60 5.39 9.71
N ASP A 26 18.26 5.42 11.00
CA ASP A 26 17.66 6.58 11.69
C ASP A 26 16.56 7.30 10.87
N TYR A 27 15.64 6.52 10.31
CA TYR A 27 14.64 7.03 9.38
C TYR A 27 13.41 7.62 10.06
N VAL A 28 12.72 8.51 9.35
CA VAL A 28 11.42 9.07 9.74
C VAL A 28 10.36 8.52 8.80
N GLN A 29 9.26 8.02 9.36
CA GLN A 29 8.10 7.58 8.59
C GLN A 29 7.01 8.65 8.64
N ILE A 30 6.51 9.05 7.45
CA ILE A 30 5.38 9.97 7.31
C ILE A 30 4.27 9.24 6.55
N ASN A 31 3.03 9.36 7.02
CA ASN A 31 1.85 8.80 6.38
C ASN A 31 0.83 9.92 6.13
N ILE A 32 0.14 9.87 4.98
CA ILE A 32 -0.91 10.82 4.61
C ILE A 32 -2.18 10.01 4.39
N GLY A 33 -3.27 10.38 5.08
CA GLY A 33 -4.51 9.63 5.07
C GLY A 33 -4.65 8.72 6.29
N ALA A 34 -5.27 7.54 6.12
CA ALA A 34 -5.46 6.59 7.21
C ALA A 34 -4.19 5.76 7.45
N LEU A 35 -3.96 5.40 8.73
CA LEU A 35 -2.86 4.50 9.13
C LEU A 35 -3.07 3.05 8.64
N GLU A 36 -4.32 2.70 8.35
CA GLU A 36 -4.70 1.42 7.77
C GLU A 36 -4.89 1.53 6.25
N LEU A 37 -4.93 0.38 5.57
CA LEU A 37 -5.11 0.32 4.12
C LEU A 37 -6.37 1.08 3.71
N SER A 38 -6.18 2.17 2.99
CA SER A 38 -7.26 3.02 2.49
C SER A 38 -7.07 3.22 0.99
N ALA A 39 -8.14 2.99 0.23
CA ALA A 39 -8.19 3.35 -1.17
C ALA A 39 -8.44 4.85 -1.30
N ASN A 40 -8.05 5.45 -2.43
CA ASN A 40 -8.29 6.87 -2.68
C ASN A 40 -9.80 7.18 -2.63
N HIS A 41 -10.19 8.15 -1.80
CA HIS A 41 -11.59 8.50 -1.55
C HIS A 41 -12.32 9.08 -2.78
N ASN A 42 -11.58 9.53 -3.80
CA ASN A 42 -12.17 10.06 -5.03
C ASN A 42 -12.57 8.96 -6.04
N ILE A 43 -12.27 7.69 -5.75
CA ILE A 43 -12.60 6.57 -6.63
C ILE A 43 -13.91 5.93 -6.16
N LEU A 44 -14.93 5.95 -7.02
CA LEU A 44 -16.14 5.16 -6.84
C LEU A 44 -15.80 3.66 -6.99
N GLN A 45 -15.98 2.90 -5.92
CA GLN A 45 -15.68 1.47 -5.89
C GLN A 45 -17.01 0.69 -5.83
N ILE A 46 -17.26 -0.13 -6.86
CA ILE A 46 -18.46 -0.99 -6.96
C ILE A 46 -17.97 -2.44 -6.98
N VAL A 47 -18.58 -3.29 -6.15
CA VAL A 47 -18.31 -4.73 -6.11
C VAL A 47 -19.56 -5.45 -6.60
N ASP A 48 -19.42 -6.17 -7.72
CA ASP A 48 -20.47 -7.01 -8.28
C ASP A 48 -20.08 -8.49 -8.11
N VAL A 49 -20.85 -9.22 -7.30
CA VAL A 49 -20.59 -10.62 -6.96
C VAL A 49 -21.30 -11.50 -7.97
N CYS A 50 -20.54 -12.32 -8.69
CA CYS A 50 -21.06 -13.22 -9.71
C CYS A 50 -20.31 -14.55 -9.72
N MET A 51 -20.92 -15.55 -10.35
CA MET A 51 -20.29 -16.84 -10.60
C MET A 51 -19.21 -16.71 -11.70
N GLU A 52 -18.23 -17.63 -11.73
CA GLU A 52 -17.10 -17.53 -12.66
C GLU A 52 -17.54 -17.46 -14.14
N ASN A 53 -18.56 -18.24 -14.50
CA ASN A 53 -19.14 -18.28 -15.85
C ASN A 53 -19.89 -17.00 -16.25
N GLU A 54 -20.20 -16.12 -15.30
CA GLU A 54 -20.90 -14.86 -15.54
C GLU A 54 -19.92 -13.70 -15.78
N LYS A 55 -18.63 -13.87 -15.50
CA LYS A 55 -17.61 -12.81 -15.67
C LYS A 55 -17.34 -12.46 -17.12
N ASP A 56 -17.24 -13.47 -17.99
CA ASP A 56 -16.88 -13.27 -19.41
C ASP A 56 -17.99 -12.59 -20.23
N ASN A 57 -19.23 -12.59 -19.72
CA ASN A 57 -20.40 -11.99 -20.37
C ASN A 57 -20.78 -10.62 -19.78
N LYS A 58 -19.91 -10.02 -18.94
CA LYS A 58 -20.08 -8.69 -18.36
C LYS A 58 -19.19 -7.65 -19.03
#